data_AF-F0QTC7-F1
#
_entry.id   AF-F0QTC7-F1
#
_cell.length_a   1.000
_cell.length_b   1.000
_cell.length_c   1.000
_cell.angle_alpha   90.00
_cell.angle_beta   90.00
_cell.angle_gamma   90.00
#
_symmetry.space_group_name_H-M   'P 1'
#
loop_
_entity.id
_entity.type
_entity.pdbx_description
1 polymer ?
#
loop_
_entity_poly.entity_id
_entity_poly.type
_entity_poly.pdbx_seq_one_letter_code
_entity_poly.pdbx_strand_id
1 'polypeptide(L)'
;MPILNEEELENKIKELSGEVLKVRNEIGEKEKERESLRNELNKTREELSAVINQLNNKRTELGSIKEEINKLRKSRDDAVNTLKQLKNRRVELLQRIKELMDKVRKYRELLKMINDLIGGKPVDKDKLKELIDKLEFEHEISPTDPEREWEFFRTIQQLEKELNAAEVLSRIKEYISNSSQEIEKIRKERTEIVQQMRDLYSNALANIKMQLEELKKKRESIVNEIIQLKSKRDSLKARRDELKVKILSRSAEIKELRARLKELNDELNKYQLLLAAARKSKNLVVKKQEEAKMKEEMKKKAEEGLQKLMKGERVSLNDLLGLELDEDNEK
;
A
#
# COMPACT_ATOMS: atom_id res chain seq x y z
N MET A 1 14.37 15.58 81.59
CA MET A 1 13.75 15.63 80.26
C MET A 1 12.26 15.78 80.46
N PRO A 2 11.62 16.77 79.85
CA PRO A 2 10.17 16.94 79.98
C PRO A 2 9.52 15.65 79.49
N ILE A 3 8.66 15.08 80.33
CA ILE A 3 7.85 13.91 80.01
C ILE A 3 7.06 14.31 78.76
N LEU A 4 7.39 13.76 77.59
CA LEU A 4 6.55 13.97 76.41
C LEU A 4 5.14 13.54 76.78
N ASN A 5 4.18 14.45 76.62
CA ASN A 5 2.80 14.22 77.00
C ASN A 5 2.24 13.10 76.10
N GLU A 6 1.77 11.99 76.68
CA GLU A 6 1.26 10.84 75.90
C GLU A 6 0.15 11.26 74.93
N GLU A 7 -0.69 12.20 75.35
CA GLU A 7 -1.77 12.76 74.53
C GLU A 7 -1.25 13.52 73.29
N GLU A 8 -0.14 14.25 73.41
CA GLU A 8 0.47 14.94 72.26
C GLU A 8 1.05 13.96 71.25
N LEU A 9 1.67 12.87 71.71
CA LEU A 9 2.16 11.79 70.85
C LEU A 9 1.01 11.05 70.16
N GLU A 10 -0.08 10.77 70.87
CA GLU A 10 -1.27 10.12 70.31
C GLU A 10 -1.97 11.00 69.27
N ASN A 11 -2.09 12.31 69.52
CA ASN A 11 -2.66 13.25 68.55
C ASN A 11 -1.81 13.33 67.29
N LYS A 12 -0.48 13.41 67.43
CA LYS A 12 0.43 13.47 66.28
C LYS A 12 0.42 12.18 65.45
N ILE A 13 0.29 11.02 66.10
CA ILE A 13 0.10 9.74 65.40
C ILE A 13 -1.24 9.71 64.65
N LYS A 14 -2.33 10.22 65.22
CA LYS A 14 -3.63 10.31 64.53
C LYS A 14 -3.56 11.22 63.31
N GLU A 15 -2.93 12.38 63.43
CA GLU A 15 -2.72 13.31 62.31
C GLU A 15 -1.91 12.66 61.18
N LEU A 16 -0.73 12.10 61.49
CA LEU A 16 0.11 11.40 60.51
C LEU A 16 -0.61 10.20 59.88
N SER A 17 -1.38 9.43 60.65
CA SER A 17 -2.18 8.33 60.13
C SER A 17 -3.24 8.81 59.13
N GLY A 18 -3.87 9.96 59.43
CA GLY A 18 -4.81 10.61 58.52
C GLY A 18 -4.14 11.11 57.23
N GLU A 19 -2.94 11.68 57.32
CA GLU A 19 -2.16 12.07 56.13
C GLU A 19 -1.71 10.88 55.29
N VAL A 20 -1.27 9.78 55.92
CA VAL A 20 -0.93 8.53 55.23
C VAL A 20 -2.14 7.98 54.47
N LEU A 21 -3.34 8.02 55.07
CA LEU A 21 -4.57 7.59 54.40
C LEU A 21 -4.90 8.48 53.20
N LYS A 22 -4.76 9.80 53.32
CA LYS A 22 -4.97 10.74 52.20
C LYS A 22 -4.01 10.45 51.04
N VAL A 23 -2.71 10.33 51.32
CA VAL A 23 -1.70 10.05 50.29
C VAL A 23 -1.93 8.67 49.65
N ARG A 24 -2.35 7.65 50.41
CA ARG A 24 -2.74 6.34 49.84
C ARG A 24 -3.91 6.45 48.86
N ASN A 25 -4.94 7.23 49.22
CA ASN A 25 -6.09 7.43 48.36
C ASN A 25 -5.68 8.17 47.06
N GLU A 26 -4.89 9.24 47.17
CA GLU A 26 -4.36 9.98 46.02
C GLU A 26 -3.53 9.08 45.09
N ILE A 27 -2.66 8.22 45.64
CA ILE A 27 -1.92 7.23 44.84
C ILE A 27 -2.88 6.30 44.09
N GLY A 28 -3.91 5.78 44.77
CA GLY A 28 -4.90 4.90 44.17
C GLY A 28 -5.68 5.55 43.03
N GLU A 29 -6.07 6.83 43.18
CA GLU A 29 -6.72 7.60 42.13
C GLU A 29 -5.80 7.82 40.92
N LYS A 30 -4.55 8.25 41.16
CA LYS A 30 -3.56 8.46 40.09
C LYS A 30 -3.19 7.16 39.37
N GLU A 31 -3.17 6.03 40.08
CA GLU A 31 -2.96 4.71 39.47
C GLU A 31 -4.11 4.32 38.54
N LYS A 32 -5.36 4.57 38.94
CA LYS A 32 -6.54 4.36 38.08
C LYS A 32 -6.51 5.26 36.84
N GLU A 33 -6.17 6.55 37.01
CA GLU A 33 -5.99 7.47 35.88
C GLU A 33 -4.91 6.96 34.92
N ARG A 34 -3.74 6.56 35.44
CA ARG A 34 -2.65 6.01 34.62
C ARG A 34 -3.08 4.76 33.85
N GLU A 35 -3.85 3.88 34.48
CA GLU A 35 -4.34 2.65 33.84
C GLU A 35 -5.35 2.96 32.74
N SER A 36 -6.24 3.93 32.95
CA SER A 36 -7.16 4.40 31.91
C SER A 36 -6.41 4.95 30.67
N LEU A 37 -5.35 5.75 30.90
CA LEU A 37 -4.50 6.27 29.83
C LEU A 37 -3.74 5.16 29.09
N ARG A 38 -3.31 4.10 29.79
CA ARG A 38 -2.69 2.93 29.16
C ARG A 38 -3.67 2.17 28.27
N ASN A 39 -4.92 2.03 28.70
CA ASN A 39 -5.96 1.41 27.90
C ASN A 39 -6.25 2.23 26.63
N GLU A 40 -6.33 3.57 26.74
CA GLU A 40 -6.42 4.45 25.57
C GLU A 40 -5.20 4.33 24.65
N LEU A 41 -3.99 4.23 25.21
CA LEU A 41 -2.76 4.05 24.43
C LEU A 41 -2.78 2.73 23.66
N ASN A 42 -3.31 1.65 24.24
CA ASN A 42 -3.41 0.37 23.56
C ASN A 42 -4.44 0.43 22.42
N LYS A 43 -5.62 1.02 22.63
CA LYS A 43 -6.62 1.24 21.58
C LYS A 43 -6.07 2.08 20.42
N THR A 44 -5.39 3.19 20.73
CA THR A 44 -4.76 4.03 19.69
C THR A 44 -3.66 3.31 18.91
N ARG A 45 -2.92 2.40 19.55
CA ARG A 45 -1.93 1.54 18.86
C ARG A 45 -2.59 0.52 17.94
N GLU A 46 -3.69 -0.09 18.36
CA GLU A 46 -4.47 -1.03 17.54
C GLU A 46 -5.04 -0.32 16.30
N GLU A 47 -5.67 0.84 16.49
CA GLU A 47 -6.16 1.67 15.38
C GLU A 47 -5.04 2.09 14.43
N LEU A 48 -3.89 2.48 14.96
CA LEU A 48 -2.72 2.86 14.15
C LEU A 48 -2.19 1.67 13.34
N SER A 49 -2.15 0.47 13.94
CA SER A 49 -1.78 -0.76 13.24
C SER A 49 -2.76 -1.08 12.11
N ALA A 50 -4.07 -0.98 12.37
CA ALA A 50 -5.10 -1.18 11.36
C ALA A 50 -4.98 -0.20 10.19
N VAL A 51 -4.76 1.09 10.47
CA VAL A 51 -4.54 2.12 9.44
C VAL A 51 -3.27 1.84 8.62
N ILE A 52 -2.18 1.39 9.26
CA ILE A 52 -0.95 1.02 8.55
C ILE A 52 -1.21 -0.15 7.58
N ASN A 53 -1.95 -1.17 8.03
CA ASN A 53 -2.30 -2.32 7.20
C ASN A 53 -3.17 -1.90 6.00
N GLN A 54 -4.19 -1.08 6.24
CA GLN A 54 -5.02 -0.52 5.16
C GLN A 54 -4.18 0.28 4.15
N LEU A 55 -3.23 1.09 4.63
CA LEU A 55 -2.35 1.89 3.79
C LEU A 55 -1.43 1.01 2.93
N ASN A 56 -0.91 -0.09 3.50
CA ASN A 56 -0.12 -1.06 2.75
C ASN A 56 -0.95 -1.76 1.67
N ASN A 57 -2.16 -2.19 1.98
CA ASN A 57 -3.08 -2.79 0.99
C ASN A 57 -3.42 -1.80 -0.15
N LYS A 58 -3.69 -0.54 0.18
CA LYS A 58 -3.96 0.49 -0.83
C LYS A 58 -2.74 0.77 -1.71
N ARG A 59 -1.53 0.67 -1.16
CA ARG A 59 -0.29 0.81 -1.94
C ARG A 59 -0.06 -0.37 -2.89
N THR A 60 -0.41 -1.59 -2.49
CA THR A 60 -0.32 -2.76 -3.38
C THR A 60 -1.35 -2.68 -4.51
N GLU A 61 -2.60 -2.31 -4.20
CA GLU A 61 -3.65 -2.00 -5.19
C GLU A 61 -3.19 -0.90 -6.18
N LEU A 62 -2.55 0.16 -5.66
CA LEU A 62 -2.00 1.21 -6.52
C LEU A 62 -0.85 0.70 -7.41
N GLY A 63 -0.07 -0.26 -6.91
CA GLY A 63 0.99 -0.92 -7.65
C GLY A 63 0.44 -1.70 -8.85
N SER A 64 -0.55 -2.57 -8.62
CA SER A 64 -1.17 -3.36 -9.68
C SER A 64 -1.83 -2.49 -10.76
N ILE A 65 -2.55 -1.44 -10.36
CA ILE A 65 -3.17 -0.50 -11.32
C ILE A 65 -2.12 0.21 -12.17
N LYS A 66 -0.97 0.60 -11.60
CA LYS A 66 0.12 1.19 -12.37
C LYS A 66 0.68 0.21 -13.40
N GLU A 67 0.81 -1.06 -13.04
CA GLU A 67 1.26 -2.11 -13.96
C GLU A 67 0.26 -2.32 -15.10
N GLU A 68 -1.03 -2.37 -14.81
CA GLU A 68 -2.10 -2.48 -15.81
C GLU A 68 -2.10 -1.28 -16.77
N ILE A 69 -2.01 -0.06 -16.24
CA ILE A 69 -1.88 1.16 -17.06
C ILE A 69 -0.65 1.07 -17.98
N ASN A 70 0.48 0.57 -17.48
CA ASN A 70 1.69 0.43 -18.29
C ASN A 70 1.53 -0.64 -19.39
N LYS A 71 0.86 -1.76 -19.10
CA LYS A 71 0.53 -2.79 -20.11
C LYS A 71 -0.37 -2.23 -21.22
N LEU A 72 -1.42 -1.49 -20.85
CA LEU A 72 -2.31 -0.84 -21.82
C LEU A 72 -1.60 0.24 -22.64
N ARG A 73 -0.69 1.01 -22.04
CA ARG A 73 0.13 1.98 -22.78
C ARG A 73 0.99 1.32 -23.84
N LYS A 74 1.66 0.21 -23.50
CA LYS A 74 2.45 -0.58 -24.46
C LYS A 74 1.57 -1.10 -25.60
N SER A 75 0.44 -1.73 -25.27
CA SER A 75 -0.53 -2.22 -26.27
C SER A 75 -1.03 -1.08 -27.19
N ARG A 76 -1.27 0.11 -26.63
CA ARG A 76 -1.62 1.30 -27.43
C ARG A 76 -0.47 1.73 -28.35
N ASP A 77 0.77 1.76 -27.86
CA ASP A 77 1.94 2.09 -28.68
C ASP A 77 2.13 1.09 -29.82
N ASP A 78 1.94 -0.21 -29.56
CA ASP A 78 1.99 -1.27 -30.57
C ASP A 78 0.91 -1.08 -31.63
N ALA A 79 -0.34 -0.83 -31.22
CA ALA A 79 -1.45 -0.54 -32.14
C ALA A 79 -1.21 0.72 -32.97
N VAL A 80 -0.59 1.76 -32.39
CA VAL A 80 -0.21 2.97 -33.13
C VAL A 80 0.91 2.68 -34.14
N ASN A 81 1.85 1.81 -33.80
CA ASN A 81 2.93 1.43 -34.70
C ASN A 81 2.41 0.58 -35.88
N THR A 82 1.52 -0.37 -35.64
CA THR A 82 0.88 -1.13 -36.72
C THR A 82 0.06 -0.23 -37.64
N LEU A 83 -0.67 0.75 -37.08
CA LEU A 83 -1.38 1.75 -37.88
C LEU A 83 -0.44 2.59 -38.78
N LYS A 84 0.74 2.95 -38.28
CA LYS A 84 1.74 3.66 -39.11
C LYS A 84 2.22 2.77 -40.26
N GLN A 85 2.51 1.49 -40.00
CA GLN A 85 2.92 0.53 -41.04
C GLN A 85 1.82 0.34 -42.09
N LEU A 86 0.58 0.13 -41.67
CA LEU A 86 -0.58 0.01 -42.57
C LEU A 86 -0.80 1.27 -43.40
N LYS A 87 -0.61 2.46 -42.80
CA LYS A 87 -0.70 3.74 -43.51
C LYS A 87 0.38 3.87 -44.59
N ASN A 88 1.62 3.51 -44.28
CA ASN A 88 2.73 3.52 -45.24
C ASN A 88 2.47 2.54 -46.38
N ARG A 89 2.06 1.30 -46.05
CA ARG A 89 1.71 0.29 -47.04
C ARG A 89 0.58 0.76 -47.95
N ARG A 90 -0.46 1.39 -47.41
CA ARG A 90 -1.55 1.98 -48.19
C ARG A 90 -1.05 3.03 -49.18
N VAL A 91 -0.07 3.85 -48.80
CA VAL A 91 0.53 4.87 -49.69
C VAL A 91 1.33 4.21 -50.81
N GLU A 92 2.12 3.18 -50.51
CA GLU A 92 2.86 2.40 -51.53
C GLU A 92 1.91 1.77 -52.55
N LEU A 93 0.82 1.13 -52.09
CA LEU A 93 -0.18 0.54 -52.97
C LEU A 93 -0.85 1.59 -53.87
N LEU A 94 -1.11 2.79 -53.36
CA LEU A 94 -1.65 3.89 -54.16
C LEU A 94 -0.68 4.37 -55.23
N GLN A 95 0.62 4.46 -54.91
CA GLN A 95 1.65 4.81 -55.89
C GLN A 95 1.74 3.75 -56.99
N ARG A 96 1.75 2.47 -56.61
CA ARG A 96 1.78 1.35 -57.58
C ARG A 96 0.55 1.32 -58.49
N ILE A 97 -0.65 1.57 -57.94
CA ILE A 97 -1.87 1.72 -58.75
C ILE A 97 -1.70 2.87 -59.75
N LYS A 98 -1.17 4.02 -59.32
CA LYS A 98 -0.97 5.18 -60.20
C LYS A 98 -0.02 4.85 -61.36
N GLU A 99 1.12 4.23 -61.07
CA GLU A 99 2.09 3.81 -62.10
C GLU A 99 1.49 2.82 -63.10
N LEU A 100 0.74 1.82 -62.63
CA LEU A 100 0.06 0.87 -63.51
C LEU A 100 -1.02 1.54 -64.36
N MET A 101 -1.78 2.48 -63.80
CA MET A 101 -2.77 3.25 -64.57
C MET A 101 -2.10 4.12 -65.65
N ASP A 102 -0.96 4.76 -65.34
CA ASP A 102 -0.20 5.55 -66.32
C ASP A 102 0.35 4.66 -67.45
N LYS A 103 0.84 3.46 -67.13
CA LYS A 103 1.23 2.46 -68.15
C LYS A 103 0.04 2.05 -69.01
N VAL A 104 -1.09 1.68 -68.40
CA VAL A 104 -2.31 1.31 -69.13
C VAL A 104 -2.78 2.45 -70.04
N ARG A 105 -2.69 3.70 -69.59
CA ARG A 105 -3.02 4.87 -70.42
C ARG A 105 -2.13 4.97 -71.65
N LYS A 106 -0.80 4.86 -71.49
CA LYS A 106 0.16 4.85 -72.61
C LYS A 106 -0.13 3.73 -73.60
N TYR A 107 -0.40 2.51 -73.10
CA TYR A 107 -0.75 1.38 -73.96
C TYR A 107 -2.09 1.57 -74.69
N ARG A 108 -3.08 2.23 -74.08
CA ARG A 108 -4.33 2.60 -74.75
C ARG A 108 -4.13 3.65 -75.84
N GLU A 109 -3.24 4.62 -75.63
CA GLU A 109 -2.87 5.62 -76.64
C GLU A 109 -2.15 4.95 -77.83
N LEU A 110 -1.21 4.03 -77.57
CA LEU A 110 -0.58 3.20 -78.62
C LEU A 110 -1.59 2.33 -79.37
N LEU A 111 -2.51 1.69 -78.64
CA LEU A 111 -3.58 0.90 -79.25
C LEU A 111 -4.46 1.75 -80.16
N LYS A 112 -4.76 3.00 -79.77
CA LYS A 112 -5.51 3.95 -80.60
C LYS A 112 -4.74 4.31 -81.87
N MET A 113 -3.45 4.68 -81.75
CA MET A 113 -2.60 4.99 -82.91
C MET A 113 -2.52 3.82 -83.91
N ILE A 114 -2.35 2.59 -83.40
CA ILE A 114 -2.27 1.40 -84.26
C ILE A 114 -3.64 1.09 -84.90
N ASN A 115 -4.74 1.23 -84.15
CA ASN A 115 -6.08 1.07 -84.72
C ASN A 115 -6.38 2.11 -85.82
N ASP A 116 -5.96 3.36 -85.63
CA ASP A 116 -6.13 4.44 -86.61
C ASP A 116 -5.32 4.13 -87.90
N LEU A 117 -4.13 3.53 -87.78
CA LEU A 117 -3.31 3.09 -88.92
C LEU A 117 -3.93 1.93 -89.73
N ILE A 118 -4.64 1.00 -89.05
CA ILE A 118 -5.31 -0.16 -89.68
C ILE A 118 -6.74 0.19 -90.15
N GLY A 119 -7.20 1.42 -89.90
CA GLY A 119 -8.55 1.87 -90.27
C GLY A 119 -9.67 1.20 -89.46
N GLY A 120 -9.37 0.71 -88.26
CA GLY A 120 -10.37 0.18 -87.31
C GLY A 120 -11.03 -1.15 -87.70
N LYS A 121 -10.55 -1.84 -88.74
CA LYS A 121 -11.09 -3.16 -89.12
C LYS A 121 -10.70 -4.21 -88.07
N PRO A 122 -11.64 -5.07 -87.61
CA PRO A 122 -11.29 -6.22 -86.80
C PRO A 122 -10.48 -7.19 -87.65
N VAL A 123 -9.22 -7.38 -87.30
CA VAL A 123 -8.31 -8.27 -88.01
C VAL A 123 -8.21 -9.59 -87.25
N ASP A 124 -8.73 -10.67 -87.84
CA ASP A 124 -8.57 -12.02 -87.33
C ASP A 124 -7.19 -12.54 -87.73
N LYS A 125 -6.29 -12.61 -86.74
CA LYS A 125 -4.89 -13.04 -86.92
C LYS A 125 -4.77 -14.36 -87.68
N ASP A 126 -5.61 -15.34 -87.34
CA ASP A 126 -5.51 -16.68 -87.91
C ASP A 126 -6.00 -16.72 -89.36
N LYS A 127 -7.03 -15.95 -89.70
CA LYS A 127 -7.52 -15.83 -91.08
C LYS A 127 -6.54 -15.10 -91.99
N LEU A 128 -5.83 -14.09 -91.47
CA LEU A 128 -4.77 -13.43 -92.23
C LEU A 128 -3.59 -14.37 -92.52
N LYS A 129 -3.19 -15.19 -91.55
CA LYS A 129 -2.15 -16.22 -91.77
C LYS A 129 -2.57 -17.20 -92.85
N GLU A 130 -3.78 -17.76 -92.74
CA GLU A 130 -4.31 -18.68 -93.74
C GLU A 130 -4.42 -18.05 -95.14
N LEU A 131 -4.70 -16.74 -95.24
CA LEU A 131 -4.77 -16.03 -96.52
C LEU A 131 -3.38 -15.76 -97.11
N ILE A 132 -2.40 -15.41 -96.29
CA ILE A 132 -1.00 -15.25 -96.71
C ILE A 132 -0.47 -16.60 -97.19
N ASP A 133 -0.63 -17.67 -96.41
CA ASP A 133 -0.17 -19.02 -96.75
C ASP A 133 -0.80 -19.51 -98.07
N LYS A 134 -2.09 -19.20 -98.32
CA LYS A 134 -2.77 -19.54 -99.58
C LYS A 134 -2.23 -18.74 -100.77
N LEU A 135 -1.98 -17.44 -100.61
CA LEU A 135 -1.47 -16.58 -101.67
C LEU A 135 0.00 -16.88 -102.00
N GLU A 136 0.81 -17.22 -101.01
CA GLU A 136 2.18 -17.72 -101.20
C GLU A 136 2.17 -19.05 -101.95
N PHE A 137 1.30 -19.98 -101.56
CA PHE A 137 1.13 -21.27 -102.26
C PHE A 137 0.63 -21.10 -103.71
N GLU A 138 -0.34 -20.20 -103.96
CA GLU A 138 -0.81 -19.88 -105.30
C GLU A 138 0.28 -19.22 -106.16
N HIS A 139 1.11 -18.37 -105.56
CA HIS A 139 2.27 -17.77 -106.22
C HIS A 139 3.34 -18.82 -106.59
N GLU A 140 3.60 -19.81 -105.74
CA GLU A 140 4.58 -20.87 -105.98
C GLU A 140 4.17 -21.87 -107.09
N ILE A 141 2.86 -22.03 -107.33
CA ILE A 141 2.33 -23.09 -108.22
C ILE A 141 1.82 -22.55 -109.56
N SER A 142 1.53 -21.25 -109.66
CA SER A 142 0.97 -20.64 -110.87
C SER A 142 2.06 -20.03 -111.78
N PRO A 143 2.17 -20.41 -113.06
CA PRO A 143 3.05 -19.74 -114.01
C PRO A 143 2.42 -18.40 -114.42
N THR A 144 2.98 -17.29 -113.95
CA THR A 144 2.31 -15.99 -113.99
C THR A 144 3.12 -14.92 -114.75
N ASP A 145 2.44 -13.94 -115.34
CA ASP A 145 3.05 -12.75 -115.96
C ASP A 145 3.70 -11.83 -114.91
N PRO A 146 4.77 -11.08 -115.24
CA PRO A 146 5.48 -10.21 -114.29
C PRO A 146 4.59 -9.18 -113.56
N GLU A 147 3.50 -8.73 -114.18
CA GLU A 147 2.56 -7.78 -113.57
C GLU A 147 1.74 -8.43 -112.44
N ARG A 148 1.29 -9.67 -112.63
CA ARG A 148 0.53 -10.39 -111.61
C ARG A 148 1.41 -10.85 -110.46
N GLU A 149 2.66 -11.21 -110.72
CA GLU A 149 3.64 -11.47 -109.64
C GLU A 149 3.84 -10.23 -108.77
N TRP A 150 3.88 -9.04 -109.38
CA TRP A 150 3.98 -7.79 -108.64
C TRP A 150 2.73 -7.49 -107.80
N GLU A 151 1.54 -7.84 -108.30
CA GLU A 151 0.29 -7.74 -107.55
C GLU A 151 0.22 -8.73 -106.37
N PHE A 152 0.65 -9.99 -106.56
CA PHE A 152 0.78 -10.97 -105.47
C PHE A 152 1.74 -10.48 -104.40
N PHE A 153 2.93 -10.03 -104.79
CA PHE A 153 3.90 -9.49 -103.85
C PHE A 153 3.36 -8.28 -103.09
N ARG A 154 2.67 -7.36 -103.79
CA ARG A 154 2.08 -6.17 -103.16
C ARG A 154 0.96 -6.52 -102.19
N THR A 155 0.13 -7.51 -102.50
CA THR A 155 -0.97 -7.96 -101.65
C THR A 155 -0.48 -8.75 -100.45
N ILE A 156 0.47 -9.67 -100.63
CA ILE A 156 1.15 -10.39 -99.54
C ILE A 156 1.82 -9.40 -98.58
N GLN A 157 2.59 -8.43 -99.10
CA GLN A 157 3.22 -7.40 -98.25
C GLN A 157 2.21 -6.54 -97.47
N GLN A 158 1.01 -6.30 -98.02
CA GLN A 158 -0.05 -5.60 -97.30
C GLN A 158 -0.64 -6.47 -96.19
N LEU A 159 -0.92 -7.74 -96.50
CA LEU A 159 -1.44 -8.70 -95.52
C LEU A 159 -0.44 -8.99 -94.40
N GLU A 160 0.85 -9.08 -94.70
CA GLU A 160 1.92 -9.21 -93.70
C GLU A 160 1.99 -7.99 -92.77
N LYS A 161 1.81 -6.77 -93.30
CA LYS A 161 1.74 -5.56 -92.47
C LYS A 161 0.51 -5.56 -91.57
N GLU A 162 -0.65 -5.95 -92.11
CA GLU A 162 -1.88 -6.09 -91.34
C GLU A 162 -1.77 -7.19 -90.27
N LEU A 163 -1.13 -8.30 -90.58
CA LEU A 163 -0.86 -9.40 -89.65
C LEU A 163 0.05 -8.94 -88.51
N ASN A 164 1.18 -8.30 -88.84
CA ASN A 164 2.09 -7.74 -87.84
C ASN A 164 1.38 -6.74 -86.92
N ALA A 165 0.55 -5.86 -87.49
CA ALA A 165 -0.20 -4.89 -86.71
C ALA A 165 -1.25 -5.56 -85.79
N ALA A 166 -1.91 -6.62 -86.26
CA ALA A 166 -2.83 -7.43 -85.46
C ALA A 166 -2.11 -8.17 -84.31
N GLU A 167 -0.90 -8.68 -84.52
CA GLU A 167 -0.10 -9.27 -83.46
C GLU A 167 0.28 -8.26 -82.38
N VAL A 168 0.72 -7.06 -82.77
CA VAL A 168 1.04 -5.97 -81.82
C VAL A 168 -0.21 -5.55 -81.04
N LEU A 169 -1.38 -5.46 -81.70
CA LEU A 169 -2.65 -5.17 -81.04
C LEU A 169 -3.02 -6.23 -79.99
N SER A 170 -2.87 -7.52 -80.29
CA SER A 170 -3.14 -8.61 -79.33
C SER A 170 -2.24 -8.48 -78.10
N ARG A 171 -0.93 -8.29 -78.31
CA ARG A 171 0.04 -8.13 -77.21
C ARG A 171 -0.32 -6.93 -76.34
N ILE A 172 -0.65 -5.79 -76.92
CA ILE A 172 -1.04 -4.59 -76.16
C ILE A 172 -2.34 -4.84 -75.38
N LYS A 173 -3.33 -5.51 -75.97
CA LYS A 173 -4.59 -5.88 -75.28
C LYS A 173 -4.32 -6.81 -74.10
N GLU A 174 -3.45 -7.79 -74.24
CA GLU A 174 -3.01 -8.69 -73.16
C GLU A 174 -2.32 -7.92 -72.03
N TYR A 175 -1.38 -7.01 -72.36
CA TYR A 175 -0.73 -6.17 -71.35
C TYR A 175 -1.73 -5.29 -70.59
N ILE A 176 -2.70 -4.71 -71.28
CA ILE A 176 -3.76 -3.91 -70.65
C ILE A 176 -4.63 -4.79 -69.73
N SER A 177 -4.98 -6.00 -70.17
CA SER A 177 -5.77 -6.96 -69.38
C SER A 177 -5.04 -7.36 -68.10
N ASN A 178 -3.77 -7.79 -68.22
CA ASN A 178 -2.94 -8.20 -67.09
C ASN A 178 -2.73 -7.05 -66.10
N SER A 179 -2.41 -5.85 -66.60
CA SER A 179 -2.26 -4.65 -65.75
C SER A 179 -3.56 -4.28 -65.04
N SER A 180 -4.71 -4.48 -65.69
CA SER A 180 -6.02 -4.22 -65.09
C SER A 180 -6.32 -5.20 -63.96
N GLN A 181 -6.03 -6.49 -64.16
CA GLN A 181 -6.15 -7.52 -63.11
C GLN A 181 -5.23 -7.24 -61.92
N GLU A 182 -3.98 -6.80 -62.17
CA GLU A 182 -3.07 -6.39 -61.09
C GLU A 182 -3.60 -5.18 -60.31
N ILE A 183 -4.13 -4.17 -60.99
CA ILE A 183 -4.77 -3.01 -60.35
C ILE A 183 -5.94 -3.46 -59.46
N GLU A 184 -6.76 -4.40 -59.93
CA GLU A 184 -7.86 -4.94 -59.13
C GLU A 184 -7.39 -5.69 -57.87
N LYS A 185 -6.34 -6.51 -57.98
CA LYS A 185 -5.73 -7.19 -56.83
C LYS A 185 -5.24 -6.18 -55.79
N ILE A 186 -4.48 -5.17 -56.24
CA ILE A 186 -3.96 -4.11 -55.34
C ILE A 186 -5.10 -3.28 -54.73
N ARG A 187 -6.21 -3.05 -55.45
CA ARG A 187 -7.39 -2.38 -54.92
C ARG A 187 -8.04 -3.18 -53.79
N LYS A 188 -8.13 -4.52 -53.92
CA LYS A 188 -8.66 -5.40 -52.87
C LYS A 188 -7.77 -5.37 -51.63
N GLU A 189 -6.46 -5.52 -51.79
CA GLU A 189 -5.49 -5.40 -50.68
C GLU A 189 -5.61 -4.04 -49.97
N ARG A 190 -5.74 -2.95 -50.74
CA ARG A 190 -5.96 -1.61 -50.17
C ARG A 190 -7.25 -1.54 -49.36
N THR A 191 -8.36 -2.13 -49.83
CA THR A 191 -9.63 -2.12 -49.09
C THR A 191 -9.53 -2.90 -47.79
N GLU A 192 -8.83 -4.04 -47.79
CA GLU A 192 -8.56 -4.83 -46.59
C GLU A 192 -7.73 -4.04 -45.58
N ILE A 193 -6.65 -3.38 -46.02
CA ILE A 193 -5.83 -2.51 -45.15
C ILE A 193 -6.69 -1.39 -44.55
N VAL A 194 -7.58 -0.78 -45.33
CA VAL A 194 -8.47 0.28 -44.83
C VAL A 194 -9.45 -0.26 -43.79
N GLN A 195 -9.98 -1.48 -43.97
CA GLN A 195 -10.82 -2.14 -42.97
C GLN A 195 -10.04 -2.44 -41.69
N GLN A 196 -8.86 -3.06 -41.80
CA GLN A 196 -7.97 -3.32 -40.66
C GLN A 196 -7.63 -2.04 -39.89
N MET A 197 -7.32 -0.95 -40.59
CA MET A 197 -7.09 0.35 -39.96
C MET A 197 -8.33 0.84 -39.20
N ARG A 198 -9.53 0.74 -39.79
CA ARG A 198 -10.79 1.13 -39.13
C ARG A 198 -11.01 0.31 -37.86
N ASP A 199 -10.87 -1.01 -37.92
CA ASP A 199 -11.08 -1.89 -36.76
C ASP A 199 -10.10 -1.61 -35.63
N LEU A 200 -8.84 -1.32 -35.95
CA LEU A 200 -7.84 -0.90 -34.97
C LEU A 200 -8.20 0.44 -34.31
N TYR A 201 -8.75 1.39 -35.07
CA TYR A 201 -9.21 2.67 -34.51
C TYR A 201 -10.48 2.52 -33.66
N SER A 202 -11.51 1.87 -34.20
CA SER A 202 -12.84 1.81 -33.58
C SER A 202 -12.88 0.85 -32.40
N ASN A 203 -12.18 -0.28 -32.47
CA ASN A 203 -12.30 -1.34 -31.48
C ASN A 203 -11.12 -1.30 -30.53
N ALA A 204 -9.89 -1.47 -31.03
CA ALA A 204 -8.72 -1.61 -30.15
C ALA A 204 -8.37 -0.30 -29.43
N LEU A 205 -8.15 0.79 -30.16
CA LEU A 205 -7.72 2.06 -29.57
C LEU A 205 -8.81 2.72 -28.71
N ALA A 206 -10.08 2.64 -29.13
CA ALA A 206 -11.19 3.16 -28.33
C ALA A 206 -11.34 2.39 -27.01
N ASN A 207 -11.28 1.05 -27.05
CA ASN A 207 -11.35 0.23 -25.84
C ASN A 207 -10.17 0.49 -24.90
N ILE A 208 -8.95 0.56 -25.43
CA ILE A 208 -7.76 0.89 -24.61
C ILE A 208 -7.89 2.28 -23.99
N LYS A 209 -8.43 3.26 -24.72
CA LYS A 209 -8.67 4.61 -24.20
C LYS A 209 -9.66 4.59 -23.04
N MET A 210 -10.79 3.91 -23.19
CA MET A 210 -11.80 3.78 -22.13
C MET A 210 -11.21 3.10 -20.89
N GLN A 211 -10.53 1.97 -21.06
CA GLN A 211 -9.87 1.26 -19.95
C GLN A 211 -8.81 2.12 -19.25
N LEU A 212 -8.03 2.90 -20.00
CA LEU A 212 -7.05 3.83 -19.43
C LEU A 212 -7.72 4.95 -18.63
N GLU A 213 -8.86 5.47 -19.07
CA GLU A 213 -9.62 6.48 -18.34
C GLU A 213 -10.21 5.92 -17.04
N GLU A 214 -10.77 4.71 -17.08
CA GLU A 214 -11.28 4.02 -15.89
C GLU A 214 -10.17 3.75 -14.87
N LEU A 215 -9.03 3.22 -15.31
CA LEU A 215 -7.90 2.95 -14.43
C LEU A 215 -7.28 4.23 -13.86
N LYS A 216 -7.28 5.34 -14.62
CA LYS A 216 -6.87 6.64 -14.10
C LYS A 216 -7.80 7.13 -12.99
N LYS A 217 -9.12 7.01 -13.16
CA LYS A 217 -10.09 7.37 -12.11
C LYS A 217 -9.90 6.51 -10.86
N LYS A 218 -9.76 5.18 -11.02
CA LYS A 218 -9.46 4.26 -9.90
C LYS A 218 -8.13 4.60 -9.21
N ARG A 219 -7.10 4.95 -9.97
CA ARG A 219 -5.81 5.39 -9.43
C ARG A 219 -5.98 6.65 -8.59
N GLU A 220 -6.72 7.65 -9.08
CA GLU A 220 -6.96 8.90 -8.38
C GLU A 220 -7.75 8.68 -7.08
N SER A 221 -8.79 7.85 -7.10
CA SER A 221 -9.55 7.51 -5.88
C SER A 221 -8.67 6.84 -4.83
N ILE A 222 -7.85 5.86 -5.21
CA ILE A 222 -6.92 5.18 -4.29
C ILE A 222 -5.86 6.14 -3.76
N VAL A 223 -5.34 7.05 -4.58
CA VAL A 223 -4.38 8.07 -4.12
C VAL A 223 -5.03 8.98 -3.07
N ASN A 224 -6.28 9.40 -3.28
CA ASN A 224 -7.02 10.20 -2.31
C ASN A 224 -7.27 9.43 -1.00
N GLU A 225 -7.66 8.16 -1.07
CA GLU A 225 -7.79 7.29 0.10
C GLU A 225 -6.47 7.15 0.86
N ILE A 226 -5.34 6.98 0.15
CA ILE A 226 -4.01 6.92 0.77
C ILE A 226 -3.68 8.24 1.48
N ILE A 227 -4.05 9.39 0.91
CA ILE A 227 -3.83 10.70 1.54
C ILE A 227 -4.65 10.80 2.85
N GLN A 228 -5.91 10.38 2.84
CA GLN A 228 -6.77 10.36 4.03
C GLN A 228 -6.25 9.39 5.10
N LEU A 229 -5.78 8.21 4.71
CA LEU A 229 -5.17 7.25 5.65
C LEU A 229 -3.85 7.78 6.23
N LYS A 230 -3.06 8.51 5.44
CA LYS A 230 -1.84 9.17 5.94
C LYS A 230 -2.16 10.23 7.00
N SER A 231 -3.13 11.11 6.75
CA SER A 231 -3.51 12.13 7.73
C SER A 231 -4.04 11.50 9.01
N LYS A 232 -4.90 10.47 8.90
CA LYS A 232 -5.38 9.69 10.06
C LYS A 232 -4.25 8.99 10.82
N ARG A 233 -3.28 8.41 10.12
CA ARG A 233 -2.10 7.80 10.76
C ARG A 233 -1.30 8.83 11.55
N ASP A 234 -1.11 10.03 10.99
CA ASP A 234 -0.29 11.07 11.60
C ASP A 234 -1.00 11.69 12.81
N SER A 235 -2.32 11.85 12.77
CA SER A 235 -3.11 12.23 13.96
C SER A 235 -3.05 11.17 15.06
N LEU A 236 -3.15 9.88 14.71
CA LEU A 236 -3.01 8.78 15.68
C LEU A 236 -1.61 8.71 16.29
N LYS A 237 -0.56 9.01 15.52
CA LYS A 237 0.81 9.11 16.04
C LYS A 237 0.94 10.24 17.05
N ALA A 238 0.42 11.42 16.74
CA ALA A 238 0.40 12.56 17.66
C ALA A 238 -0.33 12.20 18.95
N ARG A 239 -1.54 11.64 18.85
CA ARG A 239 -2.34 11.19 20.01
C ARG A 239 -1.60 10.15 20.85
N ARG A 240 -0.95 9.17 20.22
CA ARG A 240 -0.14 8.15 20.90
C ARG A 240 1.00 8.79 21.71
N ASP A 241 1.68 9.77 21.13
CA ASP A 241 2.82 10.41 21.78
C ASP A 241 2.38 11.35 22.91
N GLU A 242 1.27 12.06 22.76
CA GLU A 242 0.60 12.79 23.86
C GLU A 242 0.22 11.85 25.02
N LEU A 243 -0.38 10.70 24.74
CA LEU A 243 -0.76 9.72 25.75
C LEU A 243 0.47 9.17 26.50
N LYS A 244 1.58 8.91 25.80
CA LYS A 244 2.84 8.51 26.45
C LYS A 244 3.35 9.58 27.41
N VAL A 245 3.34 10.85 27.00
CA VAL A 245 3.76 11.97 27.87
C VAL A 245 2.87 12.04 29.11
N LYS A 246 1.55 11.95 28.95
CA LYS A 246 0.61 11.93 30.08
C LYS A 246 0.87 10.75 31.02
N ILE A 247 1.08 9.54 30.50
CA ILE A 247 1.40 8.36 31.33
C ILE A 247 2.71 8.55 32.10
N LEU A 248 3.73 9.14 31.48
CA LEU A 248 5.01 9.43 32.13
C LEU A 248 4.83 10.47 33.25
N SER A 249 4.09 11.56 33.00
CA SER A 249 3.80 12.58 34.03
C SER A 249 3.07 11.98 35.23
N ARG A 250 2.01 11.18 35.01
CA ARG A 250 1.31 10.47 36.09
C ARG A 250 2.19 9.47 36.82
N SER A 251 3.12 8.82 36.12
CA SER A 251 4.06 7.88 36.74
C SER A 251 5.07 8.60 37.63
N ALA A 252 5.48 9.83 37.29
CA ALA A 252 6.32 10.68 38.12
C ALA A 252 5.56 11.15 39.37
N GLU A 253 4.33 11.66 39.22
CA GLU A 253 3.46 12.05 40.35
C GLU A 253 3.26 10.89 41.35
N ILE A 254 2.95 9.69 40.86
CA ILE A 254 2.80 8.49 41.72
C ILE A 254 4.12 8.18 42.45
N LYS A 255 5.27 8.37 41.81
CA LYS A 255 6.58 8.11 42.42
C LYS A 255 6.87 9.10 43.55
N GLU A 256 6.55 10.38 43.35
CA GLU A 256 6.67 11.43 44.38
C GLU A 256 5.74 11.16 45.56
N LEU A 257 4.47 10.84 45.32
CA LEU A 257 3.52 10.47 46.37
C LEU A 257 3.97 9.24 47.15
N ARG A 258 4.54 8.23 46.48
CA ARG A 258 5.11 7.04 47.14
C ARG A 258 6.34 7.37 47.98
N ALA A 259 7.16 8.34 47.58
CA ALA A 259 8.29 8.80 48.39
C ALA A 259 7.79 9.51 49.66
N ARG A 260 6.85 10.44 49.50
CA ARG A 260 6.19 11.13 50.63
C ARG A 260 5.50 10.15 51.59
N LEU A 261 4.85 9.12 51.06
CA LEU A 261 4.23 8.07 51.87
C LEU A 261 5.26 7.28 52.70
N LYS A 262 6.46 7.04 52.16
CA LYS A 262 7.54 6.39 52.93
C LYS A 262 8.01 7.28 54.07
N GLU A 263 8.28 8.56 53.79
CA GLU A 263 8.68 9.55 54.81
C GLU A 263 7.64 9.65 55.94
N LEU A 264 6.36 9.76 55.60
CA LEU A 264 5.28 9.80 56.58
C LEU A 264 5.20 8.52 57.42
N ASN A 265 5.41 7.34 56.82
CA ASN A 265 5.43 6.08 57.58
C ASN A 265 6.63 5.99 58.52
N ASP A 266 7.80 6.49 58.10
CA ASP A 266 9.00 6.51 58.94
C ASP A 266 8.82 7.44 60.14
N GLU A 267 8.20 8.62 59.93
CA GLU A 267 7.82 9.52 61.02
C GLU A 267 6.79 8.88 61.95
N LEU A 268 5.75 8.26 61.41
CA LEU A 268 4.71 7.58 62.17
C LEU A 268 5.31 6.45 63.03
N ASN A 269 6.20 5.64 62.46
CA ASN A 269 6.93 4.59 63.19
C ASN A 269 7.79 5.18 64.32
N LYS A 270 8.47 6.30 64.07
CA LYS A 270 9.27 7.00 65.10
C LYS A 270 8.38 7.46 66.26
N TYR A 271 7.24 8.09 65.99
CA TYR A 271 6.31 8.53 67.04
C TYR A 271 5.66 7.35 67.77
N GLN A 272 5.34 6.25 67.09
CA GLN A 272 4.85 5.03 67.75
C GLN A 272 5.89 4.42 68.69
N LEU A 273 7.17 4.39 68.30
CA LEU A 273 8.27 3.96 69.17
C LEU A 273 8.43 4.86 70.40
N LEU A 274 8.34 6.18 70.21
CA LEU A 274 8.38 7.16 71.30
C LEU A 274 7.19 6.98 72.26
N LEU A 275 5.98 6.77 71.75
CA LEU A 275 4.79 6.50 72.57
C LEU A 275 4.94 5.19 73.36
N ALA A 276 5.44 4.13 72.72
CA ALA A 276 5.70 2.85 73.40
C ALA A 276 6.77 3.00 74.50
N ALA A 277 7.82 3.79 74.25
CA ALA A 277 8.85 4.09 75.24
C ALA A 277 8.31 4.94 76.40
N ALA A 278 7.47 5.94 76.13
CA ALA A 278 6.80 6.77 77.13
C ALA A 278 5.86 5.95 78.03
N ARG A 279 5.04 5.07 77.45
CA ARG A 279 4.19 4.13 78.20
C ARG A 279 5.01 3.19 79.09
N LYS A 280 6.10 2.63 78.55
CA LYS A 280 7.01 1.75 79.32
C LYS A 280 7.70 2.51 80.46
N SER A 281 8.17 3.73 80.24
CA SER A 281 8.83 4.53 81.28
C SER A 281 7.85 4.93 82.39
N LYS A 282 6.62 5.33 82.04
CA LYS A 282 5.55 5.59 83.01
C LYS A 282 5.25 4.36 83.86
N ASN A 283 5.08 3.18 83.24
CA ASN A 283 4.87 1.92 83.95
C ASN A 283 6.06 1.54 84.84
N LEU A 284 7.29 1.79 84.41
CA LEU A 284 8.49 1.56 85.24
C LEU A 284 8.54 2.49 86.45
N VAL A 285 8.14 3.76 86.30
CA VAL A 285 8.07 4.70 87.43
C VAL A 285 7.01 4.25 88.43
N VAL A 286 5.83 3.84 87.96
CA VAL A 286 4.77 3.28 88.81
C VAL A 286 5.27 2.04 89.56
N LYS A 287 5.88 1.07 88.85
CA LYS A 287 6.49 -0.12 89.48
C LYS A 287 7.57 0.23 90.50
N LYS A 288 8.45 1.20 90.21
CA LYS A 288 9.47 1.66 91.18
C LYS A 288 8.85 2.31 92.40
N GLN A 289 7.75 3.05 92.24
CA GLN A 289 7.01 3.63 93.37
C GLN A 289 6.31 2.54 94.20
N GLU A 290 5.74 1.53 93.56
CA GLU A 290 5.19 0.35 94.24
C GLU A 290 6.29 -0.42 94.98
N GLU A 291 7.41 -0.72 94.34
CA GLU A 291 8.57 -1.36 94.97
C GLU A 291 9.16 -0.53 96.12
N ALA A 292 9.17 0.80 95.99
CA ALA A 292 9.64 1.70 97.06
C ALA A 292 8.65 1.71 98.24
N LYS A 293 7.34 1.77 97.98
CA LYS A 293 6.30 1.62 99.01
C LYS A 293 6.41 0.28 99.71
N MET A 294 6.54 -0.81 98.95
CA MET A 294 6.77 -2.15 99.50
C MET A 294 8.05 -2.19 100.34
N LYS A 295 9.16 -1.62 99.88
CA LYS A 295 10.40 -1.54 100.66
C LYS A 295 10.26 -0.69 101.92
N GLU A 296 9.52 0.41 101.88
CA GLU A 296 9.23 1.24 103.04
C GLU A 296 8.34 0.50 104.05
N GLU A 297 7.33 -0.24 103.59
CA GLU A 297 6.50 -1.11 104.42
C GLU A 297 7.34 -2.23 105.06
N MET A 298 8.19 -2.90 104.29
CA MET A 298 9.10 -3.93 104.78
C MET A 298 10.12 -3.36 105.79
N LYS A 299 10.62 -2.14 105.55
CA LYS A 299 11.49 -1.42 106.51
C LYS A 299 10.76 -1.05 107.79
N LYS A 300 9.54 -0.52 107.71
CA LYS A 300 8.72 -0.23 108.89
C LYS A 300 8.46 -1.48 109.71
N LYS A 301 8.10 -2.59 109.06
CA LYS A 301 7.93 -3.89 109.71
C LYS A 301 9.24 -4.40 110.36
N ALA A 302 10.37 -4.25 109.68
CA ALA A 302 11.69 -4.61 110.23
C ALA A 302 12.10 -3.70 111.42
N GLU A 303 11.79 -2.41 111.37
CA GLU A 303 11.99 -1.46 112.47
C GLU A 303 11.10 -1.78 113.67
N GLU A 304 9.84 -2.16 113.45
CA GLU A 304 8.95 -2.69 114.48
C GLU A 304 9.50 -3.98 115.11
N GLY A 305 10.04 -4.90 114.30
CA GLY A 305 10.75 -6.09 114.77
C GLY A 305 11.99 -5.77 115.62
N LEU A 306 12.79 -4.79 115.20
CA LEU A 306 13.94 -4.28 115.95
C LEU A 306 13.52 -3.63 117.29
N GLN A 307 12.43 -2.86 117.30
CA GLN A 307 11.90 -2.25 118.51
C GLN A 307 11.38 -3.30 119.51
N LYS A 308 10.77 -4.40 119.03
CA LYS A 308 10.41 -5.55 119.87
C LYS A 308 11.64 -6.23 120.47
N LEU A 309 12.72 -6.36 119.70
CA LEU A 309 14.00 -6.89 120.18
C LEU A 309 14.62 -6.00 121.27
N MET A 310 14.60 -4.67 121.10
CA MET A 310 15.10 -3.72 122.09
C MET A 310 14.28 -3.72 123.40
N LYS A 311 13.03 -4.19 123.36
CA LYS A 311 12.17 -4.35 124.55
C LYS A 311 12.34 -5.71 125.25
N GLY A 312 13.22 -6.60 124.76
CA GLY A 312 13.57 -7.86 125.40
C GLY A 312 12.63 -9.04 125.10
N GLU A 313 11.77 -8.91 124.09
CA GLU A 313 10.89 -10.00 123.63
C GLU A 313 11.65 -10.95 122.67
N ARG A 314 11.28 -12.24 122.62
CA ARG A 314 11.89 -13.19 121.67
C ARG A 314 11.42 -12.85 120.24
N VAL A 315 12.36 -12.51 119.36
CA VAL A 315 12.09 -12.16 117.95
C VAL A 315 12.68 -13.22 117.03
N SER A 316 11.96 -13.62 115.98
CA SER A 316 12.46 -14.56 114.96
C SER A 316 13.37 -13.86 113.94
N LEU A 317 14.28 -14.60 113.28
CA LEU A 317 15.16 -14.05 112.24
C LEU A 317 14.37 -13.40 111.08
N ASN A 318 13.19 -13.95 110.80
CA ASN A 318 12.31 -13.49 109.72
C ASN A 318 11.62 -12.15 110.07
N ASP A 319 11.19 -11.98 111.32
CA ASP A 319 10.65 -10.71 111.83
C ASP A 319 11.65 -9.56 111.77
N LEU A 320 12.94 -9.86 111.93
CA LEU A 320 14.05 -8.88 111.93
C LEU A 320 14.47 -8.47 110.51
N LEU A 321 14.30 -9.38 109.54
CA LEU A 321 14.53 -9.12 108.11
C LEU A 321 13.29 -8.51 107.43
N GLY A 322 12.17 -8.41 108.15
CA GLY A 322 10.90 -7.91 107.63
C GLY A 322 10.26 -8.84 106.58
N LEU A 323 10.70 -10.10 106.49
CA LEU A 323 10.17 -11.08 105.54
C LEU A 323 9.02 -11.85 106.20
N GLU A 324 7.93 -12.06 105.45
CA GLU A 324 6.89 -12.98 105.89
C GLU A 324 7.44 -14.42 105.94
N LEU A 325 7.04 -15.17 106.97
CA LEU A 325 7.07 -16.63 106.92
C LEU A 325 6.02 -17.03 105.88
N ASP A 326 6.46 -17.48 104.70
CA ASP A 326 5.61 -18.30 103.85
C ASP A 326 5.37 -19.63 104.59
N GLU A 327 4.42 -19.66 105.52
CA GLU A 327 3.94 -20.87 106.19
C GLU A 327 2.79 -21.55 105.45
N ASP A 328 2.46 -21.12 104.22
CA ASP A 328 1.44 -21.77 103.38
C ASP A 328 2.03 -22.19 102.01
N ASN A 329 2.87 -23.23 102.00
CA ASN A 329 3.14 -24.05 100.81
C ASN A 329 3.61 -25.48 101.16
N GLU A 330 2.96 -26.10 102.14
CA GLU A 330 2.86 -27.57 102.22
C GLU A 330 1.39 -27.99 102.35
N LYS A 331 0.65 -27.95 101.23
CA LYS A 331 -0.45 -28.88 100.92
C LYS A 331 -0.56 -29.13 99.42
#